data_AF-X0WYZ8-F1
#
_entry.id   AF-X0WYZ8-F1
#
_cell.length_a   1.000
_cell.length_b   1.000
_cell.length_c   1.000
_cell.angle_alpha   90.00
_cell.angle_beta   90.00
_cell.angle_gamma   90.00
#
_symmetry.space_group_name_H-M   'P 1'
#
loop_
_entity.id
_entity.type
_entity.pdbx_description
1 polymer ?
#
loop_
_entity_poly.entity_id
_entity_poly.type
_entity_poly.pdbx_seq_one_letter_code
_entity_poly.pdbx_strand_id
1 'polypeptide(L)'
;TKSVLIHTDLAAAAAEIHRVLQSDGQGVFIEPLTGNPIIRLYRRVAAPRVWRSITRYFDTRALDELRRPFGRLRRKPFYIVSAGSFFWQYGWRNLARFQRSLRRWRRVDAWLTRRWPRLESWAWFAAIEVRKDQD
;
A
#
# COMPACT_ATOMS: atom_id res chain seq x y z
N THR A 1 3.04 12.65 4.44
CA THR A 1 2.15 11.69 5.13
C THR A 1 1.84 10.52 4.19
N LYS A 2 1.73 9.29 4.69
CA LYS A 2 1.38 8.08 3.90
C LYS A 2 -0.04 7.65 4.29
N SER A 3 -0.68 6.81 3.48
CA SER A 3 -1.99 6.22 3.78
C SER A 3 -3.12 7.24 3.89
N VAL A 4 -3.21 8.19 2.95
CA VAL A 4 -4.23 9.24 3.02
C VAL A 4 -5.51 8.78 2.33
N LEU A 5 -5.40 8.11 1.18
CA LEU A 5 -6.56 7.73 0.37
C LEU A 5 -7.45 6.67 1.04
N ILE A 6 -6.92 5.88 1.98
CA ILE A 6 -7.74 4.96 2.76
C ILE A 6 -8.77 5.64 3.67
N HIS A 7 -8.65 6.95 3.87
CA HIS A 7 -9.52 7.76 4.73
C HIS A 7 -10.46 8.68 3.96
N THR A 8 -10.47 8.60 2.63
CA THR A 8 -11.28 9.48 1.78
C THR A 8 -12.42 8.71 1.12
N ASP A 9 -13.39 9.44 0.58
CA ASP A 9 -14.16 8.91 -0.55
C ASP A 9 -13.20 8.75 -1.72
N LEU A 10 -12.83 7.50 -2.02
CA LEU A 10 -11.78 7.20 -2.99
C LEU A 10 -12.18 7.64 -4.41
N ALA A 11 -13.45 7.53 -4.78
CA ALA A 11 -13.91 7.89 -6.11
C ALA A 11 -13.89 9.42 -6.30
N ALA A 12 -14.42 10.15 -5.32
CA ALA A 12 -14.37 11.62 -5.34
C ALA A 12 -12.93 12.14 -5.28
N ALA A 13 -12.09 11.57 -4.43
CA ALA A 13 -10.68 11.94 -4.34
C ALA A 13 -9.93 11.65 -5.65
N ALA A 14 -10.15 10.49 -6.28
CA ALA A 14 -9.52 10.14 -7.56
C ALA A 14 -9.93 11.11 -8.68
N ALA A 15 -11.20 11.49 -8.76
CA ALA A 15 -11.69 12.47 -9.72
C ALA A 15 -11.06 13.85 -9.50
N GLU A 16 -10.96 14.29 -8.25
CA GLU A 16 -10.36 15.59 -7.93
C GLU A 16 -8.85 15.60 -8.20
N ILE A 17 -8.13 14.53 -7.86
CA ILE A 17 -6.71 14.37 -8.22
C ILE A 17 -6.52 14.47 -9.74
N HIS A 18 -7.38 13.80 -10.51
CA HIS A 18 -7.34 13.89 -11.97
C HIS A 18 -7.61 15.32 -12.48
N ARG A 19 -8.58 16.02 -11.88
CA ARG A 19 -8.92 17.40 -12.25
C ARG A 19 -7.76 18.37 -12.03
N VAL A 20 -7.04 18.26 -10.92
CA VAL A 20 -5.96 19.19 -10.54
C VAL A 20 -4.61 18.86 -11.17
N LEU A 21 -4.39 17.62 -11.59
CA LEU A 21 -3.18 17.27 -12.32
C LEU A 21 -3.17 17.94 -13.71
N GLN A 22 -2.01 18.50 -14.05
CA GLN A 22 -1.72 18.95 -15.42
C GLN A 22 -1.74 17.75 -16.38
N SER A 23 -1.87 18.01 -17.68
CA SER A 23 -1.68 16.99 -18.71
C SER A 23 -0.31 16.31 -18.52
N ASP A 24 -0.24 14.99 -18.66
CA ASP A 24 0.92 14.15 -18.29
C ASP A 24 1.34 14.17 -16.81
N GLY A 25 0.59 14.86 -15.96
CA GLY A 25 0.82 14.91 -14.52
C GLY A 25 0.75 13.53 -13.88
N GLN A 26 1.58 13.32 -12.85
CA GLN A 26 1.69 12.05 -12.14
C GLN A 26 1.30 12.23 -10.67
N GLY A 27 0.48 11.29 -10.16
CA GLY A 27 0.20 11.15 -8.74
C GLY A 27 0.89 9.91 -8.18
N VAL A 28 1.57 10.05 -7.02
CA VAL A 28 2.20 8.93 -6.32
C VAL A 28 1.71 8.83 -4.89
N PHE A 29 1.12 7.69 -4.55
CA PHE A 29 0.49 7.43 -3.26
C PHE A 29 1.12 6.20 -2.62
N ILE A 30 1.32 6.21 -1.30
CA ILE A 30 1.80 5.03 -0.57
C ILE A 30 0.65 4.55 0.31
N GLU A 31 0.04 3.44 -0.10
CA GLU A 31 -1.21 2.97 0.48
C GLU A 31 -1.10 1.53 0.98
N PRO A 32 -1.71 1.21 2.14
CA PRO A 32 -1.79 -0.15 2.66
C PRO A 32 -2.77 -1.01 1.86
N LEU A 33 -2.31 -2.21 1.50
CA LEU A 33 -3.08 -3.24 0.81
C LEU A 33 -3.78 -4.19 1.77
N THR A 34 -4.73 -4.99 1.28
CA THR A 34 -5.41 -6.08 2.00
C THR A 34 -4.71 -7.45 1.87
N GLY A 35 -3.66 -7.54 1.05
CA GLY A 35 -3.04 -8.78 0.59
C GLY A 35 -2.37 -9.63 1.67
N ASN A 36 -1.65 -9.00 2.60
CA ASN A 36 -0.84 -9.71 3.58
C ASN A 36 -1.72 -10.46 4.62
N PRO A 37 -1.63 -11.81 4.72
CA PRO A 37 -2.51 -12.60 5.59
C PRO A 37 -2.33 -12.31 7.07
N ILE A 38 -1.09 -12.08 7.53
CA ILE A 38 -0.79 -11.80 8.94
C ILE A 38 -1.39 -10.44 9.33
N ILE A 39 -1.18 -9.43 8.49
CA ILE A 39 -1.73 -8.09 8.75
C ILE A 39 -3.25 -8.10 8.68
N ARG A 40 -3.85 -8.83 7.75
CA ARG A 40 -5.31 -8.99 7.65
C ARG A 40 -5.88 -9.62 8.92
N LEU A 41 -5.22 -10.63 9.48
CA LEU A 41 -5.62 -11.23 10.77
C LEU A 41 -5.51 -10.20 11.90
N TYR A 42 -4.38 -9.51 12.03
CA TYR A 42 -4.18 -8.44 13.02
C TYR A 42 -5.28 -7.38 12.95
N ARG A 43 -5.62 -6.89 11.75
CA ARG A 43 -6.67 -5.90 11.53
C ARG A 43 -8.05 -6.37 12.00
N ARG A 44 -8.32 -7.68 11.91
CA ARG A 44 -9.58 -8.26 12.37
C ARG A 44 -9.64 -8.38 13.89
N VAL A 45 -8.55 -8.81 14.53
CA VAL A 45 -8.57 -9.23 15.95
C VAL A 45 -8.08 -8.17 16.92
N ALA A 46 -7.11 -7.35 16.54
CA ALA A 46 -6.38 -6.47 17.47
C ALA A 46 -6.36 -4.99 17.06
N ALA A 47 -6.74 -4.64 15.84
CA ALA A 47 -6.77 -3.23 15.45
C ALA A 47 -7.86 -2.44 16.18
N PRO A 48 -7.58 -1.17 16.58
CA PRO A 48 -8.56 -0.27 17.18
C PRO A 48 -9.86 -0.21 16.37
N ARG A 49 -11.01 -0.23 17.07
CA ARG A 49 -12.33 -0.19 16.41
C ARG A 49 -12.51 1.06 15.55
N VAL A 50 -12.03 2.21 16.03
CA VAL A 50 -12.08 3.49 15.29
C VAL A 50 -11.36 3.41 13.95
N TRP A 51 -10.22 2.72 13.87
CA TRP A 51 -9.51 2.58 12.59
C TRP A 51 -10.33 1.75 11.62
N ARG A 52 -10.96 0.66 12.08
CA ARG A 52 -11.79 -0.19 11.23
C ARG A 52 -13.00 0.53 10.63
N SER A 53 -13.55 1.55 11.29
CA SER A 53 -14.71 2.29 10.80
C SER A 53 -14.35 3.42 9.81
N ILE A 54 -13.10 3.90 9.82
CA ILE A 54 -12.68 5.06 8.99
C ILE A 54 -11.65 4.70 7.91
N THR A 55 -11.26 3.43 7.79
CA THR A 55 -10.25 2.98 6.82
C THR A 55 -10.84 2.02 5.81
N ARG A 56 -10.66 2.33 4.52
CA ARG A 56 -10.82 1.39 3.42
C ARG A 56 -9.45 1.04 2.83
N TYR A 57 -8.92 -0.12 3.22
CA TYR A 57 -7.64 -0.61 2.69
C TYR A 57 -7.75 -1.00 1.20
N PHE A 58 -6.65 -0.85 0.46
CA PHE A 58 -6.65 -1.09 -0.97
C PHE A 58 -6.74 -2.59 -1.30
N ASP A 59 -7.85 -2.99 -1.90
CA ASP A 59 -8.05 -4.26 -2.59
C ASP A 59 -8.13 -4.04 -4.11
N THR A 60 -8.45 -5.08 -4.88
CA THR A 60 -8.58 -4.97 -6.34
C THR A 60 -9.61 -3.92 -6.75
N ARG A 61 -10.74 -3.84 -6.04
CA ARG A 61 -11.82 -2.89 -6.35
C ARG A 61 -11.38 -1.45 -6.08
N ALA A 62 -10.73 -1.18 -4.96
CA ALA A 62 -10.18 0.14 -4.65
C ALA A 62 -9.11 0.57 -5.67
N LEU A 63 -8.25 -0.36 -6.09
CA LEU A 63 -7.27 -0.10 -7.16
C LEU A 63 -7.96 0.26 -8.48
N ASP A 64 -9.01 -0.45 -8.86
CA ASP A 64 -9.78 -0.14 -10.06
C ASP A 64 -10.53 1.19 -9.96
N GLU A 65 -11.11 1.50 -8.80
CA GLU A 65 -11.74 2.80 -8.55
C GLU A 65 -10.74 3.96 -8.70
N LEU A 66 -9.53 3.81 -8.15
CA LEU A 66 -8.46 4.80 -8.33
C LEU A 66 -7.97 4.86 -9.78
N ARG A 67 -7.92 3.74 -10.50
CA ARG A 67 -7.44 3.68 -11.89
C ARG A 67 -8.37 4.37 -12.88
N ARG A 68 -9.68 4.33 -12.64
CA ARG A 68 -10.72 4.75 -13.60
C ARG A 68 -10.48 6.13 -14.24
N PRO A 69 -10.20 7.21 -13.49
CA PRO A 69 -10.00 8.53 -14.09
C PRO A 69 -8.72 8.67 -14.91
N PHE A 70 -7.72 7.81 -14.67
CA PHE A 70 -6.35 7.96 -15.22
C PHE A 70 -6.05 7.00 -16.37
N GLY A 71 -6.92 6.02 -16.65
CA GLY A 71 -6.68 4.95 -17.62
C GLY A 71 -5.66 3.90 -17.15
N ARG A 72 -4.49 4.33 -16.68
CA ARG A 72 -3.37 3.49 -16.25
C ARG A 72 -3.00 3.71 -14.79
N LEU A 73 -2.78 2.59 -14.11
CA LEU A 73 -2.25 2.54 -12.75
C LEU A 73 -1.08 1.56 -12.70
N ARG A 74 0.05 2.00 -12.15
CA ARG A 74 1.19 1.13 -11.83
C ARG A 74 1.27 0.98 -10.32
N ARG A 75 1.67 -0.19 -9.87
CA ARG A 75 1.90 -0.46 -8.45
C ARG A 75 3.25 -1.08 -8.24
N LYS A 76 3.90 -0.68 -7.15
CA LYS A 76 5.13 -1.28 -6.64
C LYS A 76 4.86 -1.79 -5.22
N PRO A 77 4.62 -3.10 -5.05
CA PRO A 77 4.30 -3.68 -3.76
C PRO A 77 5.53 -3.79 -2.84
N PHE A 78 5.30 -3.72 -1.53
CA PHE A 78 6.32 -3.78 -0.48
C PHE A 78 5.86 -4.59 0.73
N TYR A 79 6.83 -5.06 1.52
CA TYR A 79 6.61 -5.70 2.81
C TYR A 79 5.79 -7.00 2.69
N ILE A 80 6.36 -8.01 2.03
CA ILE A 80 5.77 -9.35 1.99
C ILE A 80 6.14 -10.09 3.29
N VAL A 81 7.37 -10.59 3.39
CA VAL A 81 7.90 -11.15 4.65
C VAL A 81 8.54 -10.05 5.50
N SER A 82 9.07 -9.01 4.86
CA SER A 82 9.70 -7.91 5.58
C SER A 82 8.74 -7.08 6.46
N ALA A 83 7.42 -7.27 6.31
CA ALA A 83 6.40 -6.78 7.24
C ALA A 83 6.65 -7.25 8.68
N GLY A 84 7.21 -8.44 8.89
CA GLY A 84 7.56 -8.96 10.22
C GLY A 84 8.59 -8.09 10.95
N SER A 85 9.40 -7.31 10.22
CA SER A 85 10.37 -6.39 10.82
C SER A 85 9.69 -5.34 11.71
N PHE A 86 8.45 -4.95 11.38
CA PHE A 86 7.70 -3.94 12.13
C PHE A 86 7.31 -4.40 13.53
N PHE A 87 7.43 -5.69 13.87
CA PHE A 87 7.36 -6.17 15.25
C PHE A 87 8.40 -5.46 16.14
N TRP A 88 9.63 -5.27 15.64
CA TRP A 88 10.66 -4.55 16.39
C TRP A 88 10.31 -3.09 16.63
N GLN A 89 9.57 -2.47 15.69
CA GLN A 89 9.17 -1.08 15.81
C GLN A 89 7.98 -0.88 16.76
N TYR A 90 6.95 -1.72 16.66
CA TYR A 90 5.70 -1.51 17.41
C TYR A 90 5.58 -2.37 18.67
N GLY A 91 6.11 -3.59 18.66
CA GLY A 91 6.12 -4.48 19.82
C GLY A 91 7.25 -4.14 20.79
N TRP A 92 8.49 -4.17 20.30
CA TRP A 92 9.69 -3.99 21.14
C TRP A 92 10.29 -2.57 21.11
N ARG A 93 9.74 -1.67 20.29
CA ARG A 93 10.14 -0.25 20.16
C ARG A 93 11.64 -0.03 19.96
N ASN A 94 12.30 -0.94 19.24
CA ASN A 94 13.73 -0.91 18.95
C ASN A 94 14.01 -0.58 17.47
N LEU A 95 14.36 0.68 17.22
CA LEU A 95 14.59 1.19 15.87
C LEU A 95 15.80 0.54 15.18
N ALA A 96 16.90 0.28 15.91
CA ALA A 96 18.10 -0.31 15.32
C ALA A 96 17.85 -1.75 14.82
N ARG A 97 17.14 -2.56 15.60
CA ARG A 97 16.72 -3.92 15.20
C ARG A 97 15.72 -3.89 14.06
N PHE A 98 14.77 -2.95 14.08
CA PHE A 98 13.85 -2.72 12.96
C PHE A 98 14.62 -2.47 11.66
N GLN A 99 15.52 -1.48 11.64
CA GLN A 99 16.26 -1.13 10.43
C GLN A 99 17.15 -2.28 9.93
N ARG A 100 17.84 -2.98 10.85
CA ARG A 100 18.71 -4.11 10.51
C ARG A 100 17.93 -5.28 9.94
N SER A 101 16.83 -5.67 10.59
CA SER A 101 15.97 -6.76 10.11
C SER A 101 15.30 -6.37 8.80
N LEU A 102 14.76 -5.17 8.67
CA LEU A 102 14.12 -4.69 7.45
C LEU A 102 15.05 -4.76 6.24
N ARG A 103 16.32 -4.33 6.38
CA ARG A 103 17.31 -4.44 5.29
C ARG A 103 17.55 -5.88 4.85
N ARG A 104 17.62 -6.82 5.79
CA ARG A 104 17.80 -8.25 5.50
C ARG A 104 16.57 -8.82 4.81
N TRP A 105 15.39 -8.64 5.41
CA TRP A 105 14.13 -9.18 4.89
C TRP A 105 13.72 -8.56 3.55
N ARG A 106 14.08 -7.31 3.26
CA ARG A 106 13.84 -6.70 1.93
C ARG A 106 14.57 -7.43 0.80
N ARG A 107 15.77 -7.98 1.06
CA ARG A 107 16.48 -8.81 0.07
C ARG A 107 15.75 -10.12 -0.17
N VAL A 108 15.16 -10.70 0.89
CA VAL A 108 14.33 -11.90 0.80
C VAL A 108 13.04 -11.60 0.02
N ASP A 109 12.34 -10.49 0.31
CA ASP A 109 11.17 -10.05 -0.47
C ASP A 109 11.53 -9.95 -1.96
N ALA A 110 12.64 -9.29 -2.31
CA ALA A 110 13.06 -9.13 -3.71
C ALA A 110 13.42 -10.45 -4.39
N TRP A 111 14.07 -11.37 -3.66
CA TRP A 111 14.36 -12.71 -4.17
C TRP A 111 13.06 -13.52 -4.40
N LEU A 112 12.13 -13.47 -3.44
CA LEU A 112 10.83 -14.14 -3.52
C LEU A 112 9.99 -13.63 -4.68
N THR A 113 9.86 -12.32 -4.87
CA THR A 113 9.06 -11.76 -5.98
C THR A 113 9.71 -12.02 -7.33
N ARG A 114 11.04 -12.01 -7.42
CA ARG A 114 11.74 -12.39 -8.66
C ARG A 114 11.51 -13.85 -9.04
N ARG A 115 11.44 -14.75 -8.06
CA ARG A 115 11.19 -16.19 -8.30
C ARG A 115 9.71 -16.50 -8.51
N TRP A 116 8.82 -15.85 -7.74
CA TRP A 116 7.38 -16.05 -7.74
C TRP A 116 6.65 -14.70 -7.76
N PRO A 117 6.43 -14.10 -8.94
CA PRO A 117 5.80 -12.79 -9.07
C PRO A 117 4.40 -12.70 -8.44
N ARG A 118 3.67 -13.82 -8.36
CA ARG A 118 2.35 -13.88 -7.72
C ARG A 118 2.36 -13.50 -6.24
N LEU A 119 3.50 -13.62 -5.54
CA LEU A 119 3.64 -13.25 -4.13
C LEU A 119 3.49 -11.75 -3.89
N GLU A 120 3.59 -10.92 -4.92
CA GLU A 120 3.29 -9.50 -4.84
C GLU A 120 1.87 -9.21 -4.33
N SER A 121 0.91 -10.11 -4.59
CA SER A 121 -0.45 -10.00 -4.06
C SER A 121 -0.52 -10.11 -2.53
N TRP A 122 0.54 -10.58 -1.86
CA TRP A 122 0.64 -10.72 -0.40
C TRP A 122 1.35 -9.55 0.28
N ALA A 123 1.72 -8.51 -0.47
CA ALA A 123 2.33 -7.31 0.08
C ALA A 123 1.40 -6.58 1.06
N TRP A 124 2.00 -5.89 2.03
CA TRP A 124 1.26 -5.05 2.98
C TRP A 124 1.07 -3.61 2.48
N PHE A 125 2.01 -3.07 1.71
CA PHE A 125 1.89 -1.72 1.13
C PHE A 125 2.18 -1.75 -0.36
N ALA A 126 1.75 -0.72 -1.07
CA ALA A 126 2.26 -0.40 -2.40
C ALA A 126 2.51 1.10 -2.54
N ALA A 127 3.52 1.45 -3.33
CA ALA A 127 3.53 2.73 -4.02
C ALA A 127 2.64 2.57 -5.25
N ILE A 128 1.62 3.40 -5.35
CA ILE A 128 0.65 3.42 -6.42
C ILE A 128 0.91 4.69 -7.22
N GLU A 129 1.11 4.51 -8.50
CA GLU A 129 1.40 5.56 -9.46
C GLU A 129 0.23 5.63 -10.45
N VAL A 130 -0.32 6.82 -10.62
CA VAL A 130 -1.33 7.16 -11.62
C VAL A 130 -0.80 8.27 -12.50
N ARG A 131 -1.18 8.28 -13.78
CA ARG A 131 -0.78 9.30 -14.74
C ARG A 131 -2.01 9.80 -15.46
N LYS A 132 -2.15 11.12 -15.58
CA LYS A 132 -3.18 11.73 -16.41
C LYS A 132 -2.75 11.63 -17.87
N ASP A 133 -3.59 11.02 -18.70
CA ASP A 133 -3.36 10.98 -20.14
C ASP A 133 -3.43 12.41 -20.72
N GLN A 134 -2.79 12.63 -21.87
CA GLN A 134 -2.97 13.89 -22.59
C GLN A 134 -4.37 13.88 -23.21
N ASP A 135 -5.25 14.78 -22.75
CA ASP A 135 -6.52 15.10 -23.42
C ASP A 135 -6.26 15.74 -24.79
#